data_AF-A0A963LPT9-F1
#
_entry.id   AF-A0A963LPT9-F1
#
_cell.length_a   1.000
_cell.length_b   1.000
_cell.length_c   1.000
_cell.angle_alpha   90.00
_cell.angle_beta   90.00
_cell.angle_gamma   90.00
#
_symmetry.space_group_name_H-M   'P 1'
#
loop_
_entity.id
_entity.type
_entity.pdbx_description
1 polymer ?
#
loop_
_entity_poly.entity_id
_entity_poly.type
_entity_poly.pdbx_seq_one_letter_code
_entity_poly.pdbx_strand_id
1 'polypeptide(L)'
;MDEIRRRAPSVFAEGAHESRSERYLYVPTARILEGLRAEGFVPTAAFQGRSRIEGKAEYTKHLIRLRHLSDVSRDLGLGEVFPEVVLLNSHDGTSSYRIMAGLFRLVCTNGLITGESFKDVRVPHSHKQREAVIEGTYQVIDESRRAIGAASAMRQLTLDRDERQAFAEAVHMVRFEDSPSQAEAIRPERMIEPRRREDQ
;
A
#
# COMPACT_ATOMS: atom_id res chain seq x y z
N MET A 1 -5.35 -2.29 18.32
CA MET A 1 -4.83 -0.93 18.57
C MET A 1 -3.60 -0.95 19.48
N ASP A 2 -3.58 -1.77 20.53
CA ASP A 2 -2.43 -1.85 21.46
C ASP A 2 -1.11 -2.21 20.80
N GLU A 3 -1.11 -3.10 19.80
CA GLU A 3 0.10 -3.43 19.06
C GLU A 3 0.64 -2.25 18.24
N ILE A 4 -0.25 -1.48 17.60
CA ILE A 4 0.14 -0.25 16.90
C ILE A 4 0.72 0.74 17.90
N ARG A 5 0.13 0.88 19.09
CA ARG A 5 0.62 1.79 20.13
C ARG A 5 2.05 1.43 20.57
N ARG A 6 2.38 0.14 20.63
CA ARG A 6 3.74 -0.32 20.93
C ARG A 6 4.74 -0.11 19.78
N ARG A 7 4.34 -0.36 18.53
CA ARG A 7 5.25 -0.33 17.37
C ARG A 7 5.36 1.03 16.68
N ALA A 8 4.29 1.82 16.71
CA ALA A 8 4.18 3.12 16.07
C ALA A 8 3.37 4.09 16.96
N PRO A 9 3.87 4.46 18.15
CA PRO A 9 3.19 5.38 19.08
C PRO A 9 2.81 6.72 18.44
N SER A 10 3.55 7.21 17.43
CA SER A 10 3.26 8.45 16.71
C SER A 10 1.89 8.48 16.04
N VAL A 11 1.30 7.33 15.74
CA VAL A 11 -0.08 7.25 15.23
C VAL A 11 -1.09 7.92 16.18
N PHE A 12 -0.77 7.96 17.48
CA PHE A 12 -1.64 8.44 18.56
C PHE A 12 -1.23 9.82 19.08
N ALA A 13 -0.29 10.51 18.46
CA ALA A 13 0.01 11.89 18.83
C ALA A 13 -1.23 12.76 18.63
N GLU A 14 -1.56 13.63 19.57
CA GLU A 14 -2.77 14.46 19.53
C GLU A 14 -2.64 15.71 18.64
N GLY A 15 -1.43 15.98 18.16
CA GLY A 15 -1.13 17.13 17.32
C GLY A 15 0.17 17.01 16.55
N ALA A 16 0.56 18.10 15.89
CA ALA A 16 1.85 18.22 15.24
C ALA A 16 2.95 18.50 16.26
N HIS A 17 4.20 18.14 15.93
CA HIS A 17 5.36 18.52 16.74
C HIS A 17 5.47 20.04 16.83
N GLU A 18 5.90 20.59 17.97
CA GLU A 18 6.02 22.03 18.23
C GLU A 18 6.87 22.80 17.21
N SER A 19 7.80 22.12 16.54
CA SER A 19 8.61 22.69 15.46
C SER A 19 7.83 22.96 14.16
N ARG A 20 6.53 22.65 14.11
CA ARG A 20 5.67 22.90 12.95
C ARG A 20 4.95 24.23 13.10
N SER A 21 5.02 25.04 12.05
CA SER A 21 4.28 26.31 11.97
C SER A 21 2.77 26.08 11.92
N GLU A 22 1.99 27.13 12.21
CA GLU A 22 0.53 27.13 12.06
C GLU A 22 0.03 26.73 10.66
N ARG A 23 0.84 26.92 9.62
CA ARG A 23 0.52 26.50 8.24
C ARG A 23 0.52 24.98 8.04
N TYR A 24 1.08 24.22 8.98
CA TYR A 24 1.14 22.77 8.92
C TYR A 24 -0.23 22.18 9.23
N LEU A 25 -0.73 21.34 8.33
CA LEU A 25 -1.96 20.59 8.56
C LEU A 25 -1.64 19.28 9.27
N TYR A 26 -2.04 19.18 10.53
CA TYR A 26 -2.05 17.91 11.25
C TYR A 26 -3.13 16.98 10.68
N VAL A 27 -2.75 15.76 10.33
CA VAL A 27 -3.63 14.70 9.83
C VAL A 27 -3.66 13.57 10.85
N PRO A 28 -4.75 13.36 11.60
CA PRO A 28 -4.80 12.38 12.68
C PRO A 28 -4.85 10.94 12.16
N THR A 29 -3.72 10.25 12.17
CA THR A 29 -3.64 8.87 11.65
C THR A 29 -4.58 7.93 12.38
N ALA A 30 -4.73 8.04 13.70
CA ALA A 30 -5.68 7.22 14.47
C ALA A 30 -7.12 7.31 13.94
N ARG A 31 -7.59 8.51 13.57
CA ARG A 31 -8.94 8.73 13.01
C ARG A 31 -9.08 8.10 11.62
N ILE A 32 -8.05 8.21 10.80
CA ILE A 32 -8.03 7.56 9.48
C ILE A 32 -8.10 6.02 9.63
N LEU A 33 -7.37 5.46 10.60
CA LEU A 33 -7.42 4.02 10.89
C LEU A 33 -8.79 3.57 11.40
N GLU A 34 -9.48 4.39 12.18
CA GLU A 34 -10.87 4.12 12.60
C GLU A 34 -11.81 4.03 11.40
N GLY A 35 -11.71 4.97 10.45
CA GLY A 35 -12.49 4.95 9.21
C GLY A 35 -12.19 3.73 8.34
N LEU A 36 -10.91 3.42 8.13
CA LEU A 36 -10.48 2.21 7.42
C LEU A 36 -11.01 0.93 8.08
N ARG A 37 -11.06 0.90 9.42
CA ARG A 37 -11.60 -0.25 10.15
C ARG A 37 -13.10 -0.41 9.99
N ALA A 38 -13.86 0.67 9.92
CA ALA A 38 -15.29 0.63 9.58
C ALA A 38 -15.50 0.02 8.19
N GLU A 39 -14.54 0.24 7.29
CA GLU A 39 -14.47 -0.33 5.95
C GLU A 39 -13.84 -1.74 5.91
N GLY A 40 -13.67 -2.41 7.05
CA GLY A 40 -13.18 -3.79 7.09
C GLY A 40 -11.68 -3.94 6.79
N PHE A 41 -10.91 -2.85 6.77
CA PHE A 41 -9.45 -2.91 6.73
C PHE A 41 -8.90 -3.03 8.16
N VAL A 42 -8.04 -4.02 8.37
CA VAL A 42 -7.38 -4.24 9.65
C VAL A 42 -5.86 -4.09 9.51
N PRO A 43 -5.19 -3.46 10.48
CA PRO A 43 -3.73 -3.36 10.50
C PRO A 43 -3.08 -4.75 10.61
N THR A 44 -2.12 -5.02 9.73
CA THR A 44 -1.30 -6.26 9.71
C THR A 44 0.13 -6.01 10.14
N ALA A 45 0.63 -4.79 9.99
CA ALA A 45 1.91 -4.37 10.53
C ALA A 45 1.96 -2.86 10.76
N ALA A 46 2.83 -2.44 11.68
CA ALA A 46 3.08 -1.05 12.01
C ALA A 46 4.58 -0.83 12.21
N PHE A 47 5.08 0.28 11.67
CA PHE A 47 6.47 0.69 11.74
C PHE A 47 6.57 2.17 12.03
N GLN A 48 7.63 2.58 12.72
CA GLN A 48 7.90 3.99 13.00
C GLN A 48 9.40 4.26 12.92
N GLY A 49 9.73 5.45 12.41
CA GLY A 49 11.08 5.97 12.40
C GLY A 49 11.60 6.22 13.81
N ARG A 50 12.91 6.06 14.02
CA ARG A 50 13.56 6.46 15.26
C ARG A 50 14.04 7.90 15.16
N SER A 51 13.97 8.64 16.25
CA SER A 51 14.59 9.95 16.40
C SER A 51 15.55 9.92 17.58
N ARG A 52 16.70 10.60 17.44
CA ARG A 52 17.63 10.88 18.54
C ARG A 52 17.38 12.25 19.19
N ILE A 53 16.52 13.06 18.56
CA ILE A 53 16.10 14.37 19.08
C ILE A 53 15.04 14.11 20.14
N GLU A 54 15.28 14.62 21.35
CA GLU A 54 14.35 14.56 22.48
C GLU A 54 12.98 15.16 22.11
N GLY A 55 11.90 14.57 22.62
CA GLY A 55 10.51 14.95 22.30
C GLY A 55 10.04 14.60 20.88
N LYS A 56 10.95 14.42 19.91
CA LYS A 56 10.56 14.18 18.50
C LYS A 56 10.14 12.75 18.20
N ALA A 57 10.55 11.78 19.03
CA ALA A 57 10.27 10.35 18.81
C ALA A 57 8.76 10.06 18.64
N GLU A 58 7.90 10.83 19.31
CA GLU A 58 6.45 10.68 19.27
C GLU A 58 5.79 11.28 18.03
N TYR A 59 6.52 11.94 17.12
CA TYR A 59 5.95 12.61 15.94
C TYR A 59 6.55 12.15 14.62
N THR A 60 7.42 11.16 14.68
CA THR A 60 8.17 10.66 13.53
C THR A 60 7.29 9.98 12.49
N LYS A 61 7.88 9.80 11.30
CA LYS A 61 7.29 9.06 10.21
C LYS A 61 6.87 7.66 10.66
N HIS A 62 5.64 7.29 10.37
CA HIS A 62 5.09 5.97 10.66
C HIS A 62 4.40 5.40 9.43
N LEU A 63 4.42 4.07 9.34
CA LEU A 63 3.87 3.29 8.25
C LEU A 63 2.96 2.22 8.83
N ILE A 64 1.73 2.16 8.36
CA ILE A 64 0.74 1.16 8.73
C ILE A 64 0.35 0.38 7.49
N ARG A 65 0.46 -0.94 7.59
CA ARG A 65 0.06 -1.90 6.57
C ARG A 65 -1.29 -2.44 6.94
N LEU A 66 -2.25 -2.42 6.02
CA LEU A 66 -3.62 -2.84 6.25
C LEU A 66 -4.09 -3.79 5.16
N ARG A 67 -4.88 -4.79 5.56
CA ARG A 67 -5.55 -5.71 4.64
C ARG A 67 -7.03 -5.75 4.94
N HIS A 68 -7.82 -6.00 3.90
CA HIS A 68 -9.25 -6.24 4.08
C HIS A 68 -9.46 -7.60 4.77
N LEU A 69 -10.47 -7.71 5.64
CA LEU A 69 -10.77 -8.92 6.41
C LEU A 69 -10.92 -10.18 5.55
N SER A 70 -11.33 -10.06 4.28
CA SER A 70 -11.39 -11.16 3.31
C SER A 70 -10.04 -11.80 2.97
N ASP A 71 -8.94 -11.05 3.15
CA ASP A 71 -7.59 -11.46 2.73
C ASP A 71 -6.64 -11.68 3.91
N VAL A 72 -7.07 -11.39 5.15
CA VAL A 72 -6.24 -11.44 6.37
C VAL A 72 -5.93 -12.86 6.83
N SER A 73 -6.80 -13.82 6.52
CA SER A 73 -6.74 -15.21 7.00
C SER A 73 -5.72 -16.08 6.28
N ARG A 74 -4.94 -15.53 5.33
CA ARG A 74 -3.86 -16.24 4.64
C ARG A 74 -2.55 -15.98 5.37
N ASP A 75 -1.92 -17.02 5.90
CA ASP A 75 -0.52 -16.97 6.32
C ASP A 75 0.32 -16.68 5.09
N LEU A 76 0.90 -15.48 4.99
CA LEU A 76 1.65 -15.08 3.80
C LEU A 76 3.12 -15.42 4.01
N GLY A 77 3.56 -16.45 3.31
CA GLY A 77 4.97 -16.78 3.17
C GLY A 77 5.77 -15.65 2.50
N LEU A 78 7.09 -15.66 2.71
CA LEU A 78 8.02 -14.91 1.85
C LEU A 78 7.75 -15.33 0.41
N GLY A 79 7.67 -14.36 -0.51
CA GLY A 79 7.34 -14.70 -1.90
C GLY A 79 5.93 -14.33 -2.33
N GLU A 80 4.98 -14.34 -1.41
CA GLU A 80 3.57 -14.20 -1.78
C GLU A 80 3.18 -12.76 -2.11
N VAL A 81 2.43 -12.60 -3.21
CA VAL A 81 1.78 -11.35 -3.60
C VAL A 81 0.41 -11.27 -2.95
N PHE A 82 0.12 -10.17 -2.29
CA PHE A 82 -1.15 -9.91 -1.63
C PHE A 82 -1.60 -8.47 -1.85
N PRO A 83 -2.92 -8.26 -1.94
CA PRO A 83 -3.51 -6.93 -1.89
C PRO A 83 -3.25 -6.27 -0.53
N GLU A 84 -2.82 -5.02 -0.54
CA GLU A 84 -2.60 -4.25 0.69
C GLU A 84 -2.84 -2.76 0.49
N VAL A 85 -3.30 -2.12 1.58
CA VAL A 85 -3.28 -0.67 1.74
C VAL A 85 -2.13 -0.29 2.66
N VAL A 86 -1.28 0.62 2.21
CA VAL A 86 -0.13 1.15 2.96
C VAL A 86 -0.38 2.63 3.24
N LEU A 87 -0.56 2.95 4.52
CA LEU A 87 -0.69 4.31 5.02
C LEU A 87 0.67 4.77 5.54
N LEU A 88 1.12 5.94 5.07
CA LEU A 88 2.32 6.60 5.50
C LEU A 88 1.99 8.02 5.95
N ASN A 89 2.51 8.43 7.11
CA ASN A 89 2.32 9.79 7.61
C ASN A 89 3.46 10.19 8.54
N SER A 90 3.59 11.48 8.85
CA SER A 90 4.40 11.98 9.96
C SER A 90 3.73 13.19 10.59
N HIS A 91 4.12 13.53 11.82
CA HIS A 91 3.59 14.70 12.53
C HIS A 91 4.67 15.77 12.80
N ASP A 92 5.89 15.51 12.35
CA ASP A 92 7.04 16.41 12.38
C ASP A 92 7.36 17.02 11.01
N GLY A 93 6.54 16.75 9.98
CA GLY A 93 6.69 17.25 8.62
C GLY A 93 7.85 16.66 7.81
N THR A 94 8.45 15.55 8.27
CA THR A 94 9.45 14.79 7.48
C THR A 94 8.82 13.93 6.37
N SER A 95 7.51 13.70 6.43
CA SER A 95 6.75 13.04 5.38
C SER A 95 5.41 13.73 5.15
N SER A 96 4.80 13.48 4.00
CA SER A 96 3.39 13.82 3.77
C SER A 96 2.50 12.68 4.22
N TYR A 97 1.21 12.96 4.39
CA TYR A 97 0.20 11.91 4.37
C TYR A 97 0.19 11.25 2.97
N ARG A 98 0.25 9.92 2.93
CA ARG A 98 0.16 9.13 1.71
C ARG A 98 -0.57 7.83 2.01
N ILE A 99 -1.51 7.47 1.16
CA ILE A 99 -2.19 6.19 1.22
C ILE A 99 -2.07 5.53 -0.15
N MET A 100 -1.54 4.32 -0.16
CA MET A 100 -1.28 3.53 -1.36
C MET A 100 -2.09 2.25 -1.28
N ALA A 101 -2.65 1.85 -2.41
CA ALA A 101 -3.29 0.56 -2.57
C ALA A 101 -2.65 -0.16 -3.74
N GLY A 102 -2.27 -1.42 -3.50
CA GLY A 102 -1.43 -2.14 -4.42
C GLY A 102 -1.40 -3.63 -4.19
N LEU A 103 -0.73 -4.30 -5.13
CA LEU A 103 -0.30 -5.68 -4.99
C LEU A 103 1.14 -5.67 -4.53
N PHE A 104 1.35 -6.12 -3.30
CA PHE A 104 2.65 -6.12 -2.65
C PHE A 104 3.08 -7.52 -2.30
N ARG A 105 4.38 -7.73 -2.27
CA ARG A 105 5.03 -8.96 -1.88
C ARG A 105 6.01 -8.69 -0.75
N LEU A 106 5.98 -9.56 0.26
CA LEU A 106 6.98 -9.59 1.31
C LEU A 106 8.27 -10.21 0.76
N VAL A 107 9.36 -9.45 0.76
CA VAL A 107 10.68 -9.89 0.28
C VAL A 107 11.70 -10.07 1.40
N CYS A 108 11.38 -9.63 2.61
CA CYS A 108 12.21 -9.85 3.78
C CYS A 108 11.35 -9.91 5.06
N THR A 109 11.78 -10.72 6.02
CA THR A 109 11.14 -10.87 7.34
C THR A 109 11.17 -9.59 8.18
N ASN A 110 12.02 -8.62 7.82
CA ASN A 110 12.04 -7.29 8.44
C ASN A 110 10.86 -6.38 8.04
N GLY A 111 9.96 -6.87 7.16
CA GLY A 111 8.79 -6.13 6.69
C GLY A 111 8.98 -5.40 5.36
N LEU A 112 10.13 -5.55 4.70
CA LEU A 112 10.36 -4.98 3.37
C LEU A 112 9.38 -5.56 2.35
N ILE A 113 8.73 -4.67 1.61
CA ILE A 113 7.80 -5.01 0.54
C ILE A 113 8.25 -4.43 -0.79
N THR A 114 7.90 -5.14 -1.86
CA THR A 114 7.99 -4.67 -3.24
C THR A 114 6.64 -4.91 -3.91
N GLY A 115 6.28 -4.11 -4.90
CA GLY A 115 4.98 -4.26 -5.53
C GLY A 115 4.62 -3.08 -6.41
N GLU A 116 3.40 -3.12 -6.90
CA GLU A 116 2.84 -2.10 -7.77
C GLU A 116 1.59 -1.53 -7.12
N SER A 117 1.57 -0.22 -6.95
CA SER A 117 0.39 0.51 -6.49
C SER A 117 -0.49 0.83 -7.68
N PHE A 118 -1.72 0.34 -7.68
CA PHE A 118 -2.73 0.74 -8.66
C PHE A 118 -3.33 2.12 -8.31
N LYS A 119 -3.30 2.51 -7.04
CA LYS A 119 -3.69 3.85 -6.59
C LYS A 119 -2.73 4.39 -5.54
N ASP A 120 -2.36 5.65 -5.69
CA ASP A 120 -1.48 6.37 -4.79
C ASP A 120 -1.97 7.80 -4.59
N VAL A 121 -2.47 8.10 -3.39
CA VAL A 121 -2.91 9.45 -3.02
C VAL A 121 -1.92 10.04 -2.02
N ARG A 122 -1.43 11.22 -2.37
CA ARG A 122 -0.49 11.98 -1.54
C ARG A 122 -1.09 13.34 -1.20
N VAL A 123 -1.21 13.61 0.10
CA VAL A 123 -1.71 14.90 0.60
C VAL A 123 -0.61 15.60 1.40
N PRO A 124 0.00 16.66 0.83
CA PRO A 124 0.82 17.60 1.59
C PRO A 124 0.16 18.11 2.88
N HIS A 125 0.96 18.35 3.92
CA HIS A 125 0.49 18.95 5.18
C HIS A 125 0.23 20.46 5.05
N SER A 126 -0.64 20.86 4.12
CA SER A 126 -1.04 22.24 3.86
C SER A 126 -2.53 22.41 4.13
N HIS A 127 -2.91 23.49 4.80
CA HIS A 127 -4.32 23.76 5.17
C HIS A 127 -5.24 23.87 3.95
N LYS A 128 -4.70 24.20 2.78
CA LYS A 128 -5.44 24.25 1.50
C LYS A 128 -6.01 22.89 1.07
N GLN A 129 -5.60 21.80 1.70
CA GLN A 129 -5.93 20.43 1.30
C GLN A 129 -6.64 19.63 2.39
N ARG A 130 -7.26 20.30 3.39
CA ARG A 130 -8.01 19.61 4.46
C ARG A 130 -9.07 18.66 3.93
N GLU A 131 -9.90 19.14 3.00
CA GLU A 131 -10.99 18.35 2.41
C GLU A 131 -10.45 17.17 1.58
N ALA A 132 -9.33 17.38 0.88
CA ALA A 132 -8.67 16.36 0.07
C ALA A 132 -8.14 15.16 0.87
N VAL A 133 -7.90 15.30 2.18
CA VAL A 133 -7.48 14.18 3.04
C VAL A 133 -8.62 13.16 3.17
N ILE A 134 -9.82 13.63 3.51
CA ILE A 134 -10.96 12.75 3.78
C ILE A 134 -11.45 12.13 2.47
N GLU A 135 -11.68 12.97 1.46
CA GLU A 135 -12.14 12.53 0.14
C GLU A 135 -11.12 11.57 -0.50
N GLY A 136 -9.83 11.94 -0.49
CA GLY A 136 -8.77 11.10 -1.04
C GLY A 136 -8.63 9.76 -0.30
N THR A 137 -8.93 9.72 0.99
CA THR A 137 -8.92 8.46 1.77
C THR A 137 -10.07 7.55 1.34
N TYR A 138 -11.30 8.05 1.26
CA TYR A 138 -12.45 7.24 0.88
C TYR A 138 -12.41 6.80 -0.59
N GLN A 139 -11.92 7.66 -1.50
CA GLN A 139 -11.71 7.29 -2.89
C GLN A 139 -10.72 6.12 -3.01
N VAL A 140 -9.61 6.19 -2.26
CA VAL A 140 -8.63 5.10 -2.24
C VAL A 140 -9.26 3.84 -1.70
N ILE A 141 -10.05 3.90 -0.64
CA ILE A 141 -10.73 2.71 -0.07
C ILE A 141 -11.61 2.01 -1.11
N ASP A 142 -12.47 2.74 -1.81
CA ASP A 142 -13.42 2.14 -2.76
C ASP A 142 -12.68 1.53 -3.97
N GLU A 143 -11.75 2.27 -4.56
CA GLU A 143 -10.93 1.77 -5.66
C GLU A 143 -10.03 0.60 -5.21
N SER A 144 -9.54 0.63 -3.96
CA SER A 144 -8.83 -0.48 -3.34
C SER A 144 -9.69 -1.71 -3.29
N ARG A 145 -10.91 -1.64 -2.75
CA ARG A 145 -11.80 -2.80 -2.67
C ARG A 145 -11.98 -3.48 -4.02
N ARG A 146 -12.19 -2.70 -5.08
CA ARG A 146 -12.35 -3.21 -6.44
C ARG A 146 -11.09 -3.91 -6.95
N ALA A 147 -9.95 -3.23 -6.88
CA ALA A 147 -8.69 -3.77 -7.41
C ALA A 147 -8.20 -4.98 -6.60
N ILE A 148 -8.35 -4.93 -5.27
CA ILE A 148 -8.07 -6.03 -4.35
C ILE A 148 -8.98 -7.22 -4.64
N GLY A 149 -10.29 -7.00 -4.78
CA GLY A 149 -11.25 -8.04 -5.14
C GLY A 149 -10.91 -8.72 -6.47
N ALA A 150 -10.59 -7.93 -7.50
CA ALA A 150 -10.17 -8.45 -8.80
C ALA A 150 -8.89 -9.30 -8.69
N ALA A 151 -7.88 -8.81 -7.99
CA ALA A 151 -6.64 -9.56 -7.79
C ALA A 151 -6.83 -10.84 -6.98
N SER A 152 -7.65 -10.81 -5.93
CA SER A 152 -7.99 -12.01 -5.14
C SER A 152 -8.78 -13.02 -5.96
N ALA A 153 -9.68 -12.58 -6.83
CA ALA A 153 -10.40 -13.47 -7.76
C ALA A 153 -9.46 -14.09 -8.80
N MET A 154 -8.58 -13.30 -9.42
CA MET A 154 -7.57 -13.81 -10.36
C MET A 154 -6.67 -14.84 -9.71
N ARG A 155 -6.25 -14.62 -8.45
CA ARG A 155 -5.40 -15.56 -7.69
C ARG A 155 -6.06 -16.91 -7.42
N GLN A 156 -7.39 -17.00 -7.46
CA GLN A 156 -8.11 -18.27 -7.25
C GLN A 156 -8.20 -19.13 -8.51
N LEU A 157 -7.89 -18.59 -9.68
CA LEU A 157 -7.95 -19.32 -10.95
C LEU A 157 -6.64 -20.09 -11.17
N THR A 158 -6.76 -21.39 -11.38
CA THR A 158 -5.64 -22.22 -11.87
C THR A 158 -5.85 -22.43 -13.35
N LEU A 159 -4.96 -21.88 -14.17
CA LEU A 159 -5.03 -21.99 -15.61
C LEU A 159 -4.29 -23.24 -16.09
N ASP A 160 -4.90 -23.99 -17.01
CA ASP A 160 -4.22 -25.07 -17.72
C ASP A 160 -3.20 -24.53 -18.74
N ARG A 161 -2.55 -25.43 -19.48
CA ARG A 161 -1.51 -25.05 -20.45
C ARG A 161 -2.04 -24.11 -21.53
N ASP A 162 -3.20 -24.41 -22.10
CA ASP A 162 -3.75 -23.68 -23.24
C ASP A 162 -4.35 -22.36 -22.77
N GLU A 163 -4.99 -22.34 -21.60
CA GLU A 163 -5.46 -21.13 -20.95
C GLU A 163 -4.30 -20.19 -20.58
N ARG A 164 -3.16 -20.71 -20.11
CA ARG A 164 -1.96 -19.91 -19.85
C ARG A 164 -1.41 -19.27 -21.11
N GLN A 165 -1.41 -19.99 -22.22
CA GLN A 165 -0.96 -19.46 -23.52
C GLN A 165 -1.89 -18.34 -23.99
N ALA A 166 -3.21 -18.58 -23.96
CA ALA A 166 -4.20 -17.57 -24.32
C ALA A 166 -4.10 -16.31 -23.43
N PHE A 167 -3.88 -16.48 -22.13
CA PHE A 167 -3.66 -15.38 -21.20
C PHE A 167 -2.38 -14.60 -21.54
N ALA A 168 -1.29 -15.29 -21.85
CA ALA A 168 -0.02 -14.68 -22.22
C ALA A 168 -0.15 -13.80 -23.48
N GLU A 169 -0.87 -14.28 -24.49
CA GLU A 169 -1.17 -13.55 -25.73
C GLU A 169 -2.04 -12.32 -25.47
N ALA A 170 -3.10 -12.47 -24.68
CA ALA A 170 -3.97 -11.36 -24.30
C ALA A 170 -3.21 -10.26 -23.53
N VAL A 171 -2.40 -10.64 -22.54
CA VAL A 171 -1.56 -9.71 -21.77
C VAL A 171 -0.53 -9.02 -22.68
N HIS A 172 0.08 -9.76 -23.60
CA HIS A 172 1.05 -9.21 -24.54
C HIS A 172 0.45 -8.10 -25.41
N MET A 173 -0.75 -8.33 -25.95
CA MET A 173 -1.46 -7.31 -26.75
C MET A 173 -1.74 -6.05 -25.94
N VAL A 174 -2.28 -6.19 -24.73
CA VAL A 174 -2.61 -5.03 -23.88
C VAL A 174 -1.35 -4.29 -23.43
N ARG A 175 -0.29 -5.01 -23.07
CA ARG A 175 0.93 -4.40 -22.51
C ARG A 175 1.71 -3.58 -23.54
N PHE A 176 1.70 -4.00 -24.80
CA PHE A 176 2.49 -3.39 -25.87
C PHE A 176 1.65 -2.73 -26.96
N GLU A 177 0.37 -2.46 -26.67
CA GLU A 177 -0.55 -1.77 -27.59
C GLU A 177 0.08 -0.49 -28.18
N ASP A 178 0.73 0.31 -27.32
CA ASP A 178 1.39 1.56 -27.70
C ASP A 178 2.89 1.40 -28.04
N SER A 179 3.40 0.17 -28.16
CA SER A 179 4.84 -0.09 -28.38
C SER A 179 5.11 -1.28 -29.31
N PRO A 180 4.81 -1.14 -30.62
CA PRO A 180 4.96 -2.23 -31.60
C PRO A 180 6.36 -2.83 -31.67
N SER A 181 7.40 -2.00 -31.56
CA SER A 181 8.80 -2.47 -31.57
C SER A 181 9.15 -3.35 -30.36
N GLN A 182 8.52 -3.12 -29.21
CA GLN A 182 8.67 -3.99 -28.04
C GLN A 182 7.83 -5.26 -28.19
N ALA A 183 6.64 -5.15 -28.79
CA ALA A 183 5.76 -6.29 -29.08
C ALA A 183 6.43 -7.31 -30.01
N GLU A 184 7.22 -6.85 -31.00
CA GLU A 184 7.97 -7.75 -31.88
C GLU A 184 9.17 -8.40 -31.20
N ALA A 185 9.81 -7.70 -30.27
CA ALA A 185 11.04 -8.16 -29.61
C ALA A 185 10.77 -9.18 -28.48
N ILE A 186 9.58 -9.17 -27.89
CA ILE A 186 9.24 -9.97 -26.71
C ILE A 186 8.15 -10.97 -27.10
N ARG A 187 8.39 -12.26 -26.87
CA ARG A 187 7.36 -13.28 -27.14
C ARG A 187 6.29 -13.31 -26.05
N PRO A 188 5.02 -13.62 -26.37
CA PRO A 188 3.94 -13.71 -25.39
C PRO A 188 4.26 -14.61 -24.20
N GLU A 189 4.90 -15.77 -24.40
CA GLU A 189 5.20 -16.74 -23.33
C GLU A 189 6.07 -16.13 -22.22
N ARG A 190 6.87 -15.09 -22.54
CA ARG A 190 7.69 -14.36 -21.57
C ARG A 190 6.86 -13.54 -20.57
N MET A 191 5.56 -13.33 -20.82
CA MET A 191 4.66 -12.64 -19.89
C MET A 191 4.31 -13.49 -18.68
N ILE A 192 4.34 -14.82 -18.82
CA ILE A 192 3.94 -15.78 -17.78
C ILE A 192 5.13 -16.51 -17.14
N GLU A 193 6.35 -16.14 -17.52
CA GLU A 193 7.58 -16.67 -16.93
C GLU A 193 8.08 -15.76 -15.80
N PRO A 194 8.39 -16.32 -14.61
CA PRO A 194 9.04 -15.56 -13.55
C PRO A 194 10.38 -14.97 -14.03
N ARG A 195 10.56 -13.66 -13.83
CA ARG A 195 11.79 -12.95 -14.25
C ARG A 195 12.94 -13.08 -13.24
N ARG A 196 12.63 -13.27 -11.96
CA ARG A 196 13.63 -13.41 -10.89
C ARG A 196 13.82 -14.89 -10.57
N ARG A 197 15.04 -15.28 -10.20
CA ARG A 197 15.33 -16.67 -9.83
C ARG A 197 14.63 -17.06 -8.54
N GLU A 198 14.44 -16.11 -7.65
CA GLU A 198 13.75 -16.23 -6.37
C GLU A 198 12.21 -16.38 -6.52
N ASP A 199 11.71 -16.32 -7.75
CA ASP A 199 10.29 -16.40 -8.11
C ASP A 199 9.97 -17.71 -8.88
N GLN A 200 10.97 -18.57 -9.06
CA GLN A 200 10.85 -19.90 -9.66
C GLN A 200 10.45 -20.95 -8.61
#